data_AF-A0A7S1MAS4-F1
#
_entry.id   AF-A0A7S1MAS4-F1
#
_cell.length_a   1.000
_cell.length_b   1.000
_cell.length_c   1.000
_cell.angle_alpha   90.00
_cell.angle_beta   90.00
_cell.angle_gamma   90.00
#
_symmetry.space_group_name_H-M   'P 1'
#
loop_
_entity.id
_entity.type
_entity.pdbx_description
1 polymer ?
#
loop_
_entity_poly.entity_id
_entity_poly.type
_entity_poly.pdbx_seq_one_letter_code
_entity_poly.pdbx_strand_id
1 'polypeptide(L)'
;AGDFKGQAAVLLTMMEILLDAGLYSDAVKVGKERIGVFRNAGDSGEEARAMLKLGGVMMKSDDYDKADKIAQAAMGIFAGMNDMQGAAEAKELIDGARHAKAVEEIEASISKASTAMHVPHTLIVNPGLNKRVTSAFGSAITA
;
A
#
# COMPACT_ATOMS: atom_id res chain seq x y z
N ALA A 1 -6.72 35.87 -18.63
CA ALA A 1 -6.00 34.58 -18.46
C ALA A 1 -5.88 34.33 -16.96
N GLY A 2 -6.42 33.23 -16.45
CA GLY A 2 -6.34 32.91 -15.02
C GLY A 2 -4.94 32.43 -14.66
N ASP A 3 -4.45 32.81 -13.48
CA ASP A 3 -3.16 32.36 -12.96
C ASP A 3 -3.27 30.90 -12.47
N PHE A 4 -3.28 29.97 -13.42
CA PHE A 4 -3.36 28.54 -13.14
C PHE A 4 -2.13 28.03 -12.38
N LYS A 5 -0.97 28.67 -12.53
CA LYS A 5 0.25 28.32 -11.79
C LYS A 5 0.11 28.68 -10.32
N GLY A 6 -0.40 29.87 -10.01
CA GLY A 6 -0.75 30.27 -8.65
C GLY A 6 -1.77 29.32 -8.02
N GLN A 7 -2.85 29.00 -8.74
CA GLN A 7 -3.86 28.04 -8.26
C GLN A 7 -3.24 26.66 -7.96
N ALA A 8 -2.43 26.13 -8.89
CA ALA A 8 -1.79 24.83 -8.72
C ALA A 8 -0.76 24.81 -7.58
N ALA A 9 -0.09 25.93 -7.31
CA ALA A 9 0.82 26.07 -6.17
C ALA A 9 0.06 26.04 -4.84
N VAL A 10 -1.07 26.76 -4.74
CA VAL A 10 -1.93 26.72 -3.55
C VAL A 10 -2.44 25.30 -3.29
N LEU A 11 -2.88 24.60 -4.34
CA LEU A 11 -3.34 23.21 -4.22
C LEU A 11 -2.20 22.27 -3.77
N LEU A 12 -0.96 22.50 -4.23
CA LEU A 12 0.19 21.72 -3.76
C LEU A 12 0.42 21.91 -2.26
N THR A 13 0.48 23.16 -1.79
CA THR A 13 0.65 23.47 -0.36
C THR A 13 -0.49 22.90 0.48
N MET A 14 -1.74 23.00 0.01
CA MET A 14 -2.88 22.41 0.70
C MET A 14 -2.76 20.88 0.79
N MET A 15 -2.33 20.22 -0.28
CA MET A 15 -2.10 18.78 -0.29
C MET A 15 -1.00 18.38 0.72
N GLU A 16 0.09 19.13 0.82
CA GLU A 16 1.16 18.90 1.80
C GLU A 16 0.67 19.08 3.24
N ILE A 17 -0.11 20.12 3.53
CA ILE A 17 -0.72 20.32 4.85
C ILE A 17 -1.65 19.15 5.22
N LEU A 18 -2.46 18.67 4.26
CA LEU A 18 -3.36 17.54 4.49
C LEU A 18 -2.59 16.23 4.73
N LEU A 19 -1.46 16.03 4.06
CA LEU A 19 -0.57 14.90 4.31
C LEU A 19 0.00 14.94 5.73
N ASP A 20 0.48 16.11 6.16
CA ASP A 20 1.05 16.28 7.50
C ASP A 20 -0.01 16.09 8.59
N ALA A 21 -1.28 16.39 8.27
CA ALA A 21 -2.43 16.12 9.13
C ALA A 21 -2.95 14.66 9.07
N GLY A 22 -2.37 13.80 8.22
CA GLY A 22 -2.83 12.42 8.02
C GLY A 22 -4.16 12.29 7.27
N LEU A 23 -4.65 13.37 6.65
CA LEU A 23 -5.91 13.42 5.92
C LEU A 23 -5.72 13.00 4.45
N TYR A 24 -5.30 11.74 4.25
CA TYR A 24 -4.91 11.21 2.94
C TYR A 24 -6.02 11.29 1.88
N SER A 25 -7.27 10.99 2.24
CA SER A 25 -8.40 11.03 1.30
C SER A 25 -8.64 12.43 0.74
N ASP A 26 -8.44 13.46 1.56
CA ASP A 26 -8.62 14.84 1.14
C ASP A 26 -7.40 15.34 0.37
N ALA A 27 -6.19 14.94 0.77
CA ALA A 27 -4.97 15.18 -0.02
C ALA A 27 -5.11 14.62 -1.45
N VAL A 28 -5.68 13.42 -1.60
CA VAL A 28 -5.93 12.82 -2.92
C VAL A 28 -6.93 13.63 -3.75
N LYS A 29 -7.99 14.17 -3.14
CA LYS A 29 -8.97 15.03 -3.84
C LYS A 29 -8.29 16.30 -4.36
N VAL A 30 -7.52 16.98 -3.50
CA VAL A 30 -6.79 18.21 -3.84
C VAL A 30 -5.74 17.93 -4.94
N GLY A 31 -5.02 16.81 -4.86
CA GLY A 31 -4.08 16.40 -5.90
C GLY A 31 -4.75 16.17 -7.26
N LYS A 32 -5.95 15.57 -7.29
CA LYS A 32 -6.73 15.41 -8.53
C LYS A 32 -7.20 16.73 -9.11
N GLU A 33 -7.59 17.68 -8.26
CA GLU A 33 -7.93 19.03 -8.70
C GLU A 33 -6.72 19.72 -9.34
N ARG A 34 -5.54 19.62 -8.72
CA ARG A 34 -4.28 20.16 -9.26
C ARG A 34 -3.94 19.60 -10.64
N ILE A 35 -4.14 18.29 -10.85
CA ILE A 35 -3.99 17.66 -12.18
C ILE A 35 -4.98 18.27 -13.18
N GLY A 36 -6.24 18.46 -12.78
CA GLY A 36 -7.26 19.09 -13.60
C GLY A 36 -6.90 20.53 -14.01
N VAL A 37 -6.28 21.30 -13.12
CA VAL A 37 -5.80 22.66 -13.43
C VAL A 37 -4.77 22.65 -14.57
N PHE A 38 -3.74 21.82 -14.49
CA PHE A 38 -2.73 21.73 -15.55
C PHE A 38 -3.27 21.15 -16.85
N ARG A 39 -4.16 20.15 -16.76
CA ARG A 39 -4.85 19.59 -17.93
C ARG A 39 -5.65 20.65 -18.68
N ASN A 40 -6.45 21.44 -17.96
CA ASN A 40 -7.26 22.52 -18.55
C ASN A 40 -6.40 23.65 -19.11
N ALA A 41 -5.21 23.86 -18.55
CA ALA A 41 -4.22 24.82 -19.06
C ALA A 41 -3.43 24.29 -20.26
N GLY A 42 -3.51 23.00 -20.59
CA GLY A 42 -2.73 22.35 -21.64
C GLY A 42 -1.24 22.15 -21.30
N ASP A 43 -0.88 22.23 -20.02
CA ASP A 43 0.51 22.03 -19.56
C ASP A 43 0.73 20.56 -19.18
N SER A 44 0.96 19.72 -20.19
CA SER A 44 1.11 18.27 -20.00
C SER A 44 2.31 17.89 -19.13
N GLY A 45 3.39 18.68 -19.16
CA GLY A 45 4.57 18.42 -18.34
C GLY A 45 4.26 18.60 -16.85
N GLU A 46 3.62 19.71 -16.50
CA GLU A 46 3.20 19.95 -15.12
C GLU A 46 2.01 19.06 -14.69
N GLU A 47 1.15 18.63 -15.62
CA GLU A 47 0.13 17.61 -15.38
C GLU A 47 0.78 16.29 -14.92
N ALA A 48 1.79 15.81 -15.64
CA ALA A 48 2.50 14.58 -15.32
C ALA A 48 3.28 14.70 -14.00
N ARG A 49 3.92 15.85 -13.73
CA ARG A 49 4.55 16.11 -12.43
C ARG A 49 3.54 16.13 -11.29
N ALA A 50 2.34 16.66 -11.51
CA ALA A 50 1.27 16.61 -10.52
C ALA A 50 0.78 15.18 -10.26
N MET A 51 0.71 14.33 -11.30
CA MET A 51 0.45 12.91 -11.16
C MET A 51 1.51 12.21 -10.30
N LEU A 52 2.81 12.49 -10.49
CA LEU A 52 3.88 11.91 -9.67
C LEU A 52 3.76 12.31 -8.19
N LYS A 53 3.47 13.58 -7.92
CA LYS A 53 3.24 14.05 -6.54
C LYS A 53 2.04 13.35 -5.89
N LEU A 54 0.93 13.18 -6.62
CA LEU A 54 -0.22 12.44 -6.13
C LEU A 54 0.09 10.94 -5.94
N GLY A 55 0.91 10.35 -6.80
CA GLY A 55 1.43 8.99 -6.60
C GLY A 55 2.22 8.85 -5.30
N GLY A 56 3.06 9.83 -4.97
CA GLY A 56 3.74 9.89 -3.66
C GLY A 56 2.79 9.98 -2.47
N VAL A 57 1.65 10.67 -2.61
CA VAL A 57 0.59 10.68 -1.58
C VAL A 57 -0.01 9.28 -1.39
N MET A 58 -0.31 8.59 -2.49
CA MET A 58 -0.87 7.24 -2.46
C MET A 58 0.11 6.23 -1.85
N MET A 59 1.41 6.39 -2.08
CA MET A 59 2.45 5.59 -1.40
C MET A 59 2.41 5.78 0.12
N LYS A 60 2.19 7.01 0.60
CA LYS A 60 2.10 7.31 2.04
C LYS A 60 0.79 6.82 2.69
N SER A 61 -0.23 6.52 1.89
CA SER A 61 -1.52 6.03 2.37
C SER A 61 -1.73 4.54 2.06
N ASP A 62 -0.64 3.81 1.78
CA ASP A 62 -0.62 2.39 1.41
C ASP A 62 -1.51 2.01 0.22
N ASP A 63 -1.87 2.99 -0.62
CA ASP A 63 -2.68 2.82 -1.82
C ASP A 63 -1.78 2.45 -3.03
N TYR A 64 -0.93 1.44 -2.88
CA TYR A 64 0.14 1.11 -3.83
C TYR A 64 -0.36 0.83 -5.26
N ASP A 65 -1.51 0.17 -5.39
CA ASP A 65 -2.14 -0.09 -6.69
C ASP A 65 -2.54 1.19 -7.44
N LYS A 66 -2.97 2.21 -6.71
CA LYS A 66 -3.33 3.50 -7.32
C LYS A 66 -2.07 4.31 -7.64
N ALA A 67 -1.03 4.22 -6.79
CA ALA A 67 0.27 4.84 -7.03
C ALA A 67 0.92 4.30 -8.33
N ASP A 68 0.93 2.98 -8.53
CA ASP A 68 1.44 2.36 -9.75
C ASP A 68 0.67 2.84 -11.00
N LYS A 69 -0.67 2.82 -10.96
CA LYS A 69 -1.51 3.26 -12.09
C LYS A 69 -1.28 4.72 -12.47
N ILE A 70 -1.21 5.61 -11.48
CA ILE A 70 -1.06 7.05 -11.76
C ILE A 70 0.36 7.37 -12.24
N ALA A 71 1.37 6.66 -11.74
CA ALA A 71 2.74 6.75 -12.22
C ALA A 71 2.89 6.25 -13.67
N GLN A 72 2.21 5.16 -14.05
CA GLN A 72 2.16 4.69 -15.43
C GLN A 72 1.54 5.74 -16.37
N ALA A 73 0.47 6.41 -15.94
CA ALA A 73 -0.13 7.50 -16.71
C ALA A 73 0.84 8.68 -16.89
N ALA A 74 1.54 9.10 -15.83
CA ALA A 74 2.56 10.14 -15.89
C ALA A 74 3.72 9.76 -16.84
N MET A 75 4.20 8.51 -16.74
CA MET A 75 5.25 7.99 -17.60
C MET A 75 4.86 8.06 -19.09
N GLY A 76 3.61 7.73 -19.42
CA GLY A 76 3.09 7.84 -20.78
C GLY A 76 3.13 9.28 -21.33
N ILE A 77 2.81 10.26 -20.49
CA ILE A 77 2.89 11.69 -20.87
C ILE A 77 4.35 12.10 -21.09
N PHE A 78 5.24 11.79 -20.14
CA PHE A 78 6.66 12.11 -20.27
C PHE A 78 7.30 11.44 -21.50
N ALA A 79 6.95 10.19 -21.80
CA ALA A 79 7.40 9.50 -22.99
C ALA A 79 6.92 10.18 -24.28
N GLY A 80 5.66 10.62 -24.34
CA GLY A 80 5.12 11.38 -25.47
C GLY A 80 5.83 12.73 -25.68
N MET A 81 6.38 13.30 -24.62
CA MET A 81 7.16 14.54 -24.63
C MET A 81 8.67 14.32 -24.85
N ASN A 82 9.14 13.06 -24.92
CA ASN A 82 10.56 12.70 -24.88
C ASN A 82 11.31 13.19 -23.62
N ASP A 83 10.60 13.38 -22.50
CA ASP A 83 11.19 13.72 -21.21
C ASP A 83 11.69 12.45 -20.51
N MET A 84 12.97 12.12 -20.74
CA MET A 84 13.59 10.94 -20.15
C MET A 84 13.73 11.03 -18.63
N GLN A 85 13.89 12.24 -18.08
CA GLN A 85 14.03 12.43 -16.64
C GLN A 85 12.69 12.18 -15.95
N GLY A 86 11.61 12.80 -16.43
CA GLY A 86 10.27 12.56 -15.91
C GLY A 86 9.84 11.09 -16.05
N ALA A 87 10.19 10.43 -17.16
CA ALA A 87 9.94 9.00 -17.34
C ALA A 87 10.71 8.12 -16.34
N ALA A 88 11.95 8.49 -15.99
CA ALA A 88 12.75 7.79 -14.99
C ALA A 88 12.15 7.95 -13.58
N GLU A 89 11.74 9.16 -13.21
CA GLU A 89 11.06 9.42 -11.92
C GLU A 89 9.75 8.64 -11.81
N ALA A 90 8.97 8.58 -12.90
CA ALA A 90 7.75 7.78 -12.95
C ALA A 90 8.03 6.28 -12.79
N LYS A 91 9.08 5.78 -13.44
CA LYS A 91 9.51 4.39 -13.33
C LYS A 91 9.95 4.03 -11.91
N GLU A 92 10.69 4.91 -11.24
CA GLU A 92 11.10 4.71 -9.85
C GLU A 92 9.87 4.58 -8.93
N LEU A 93 8.86 5.44 -9.12
CA LEU A 93 7.62 5.36 -8.35
C LEU A 93 6.85 4.05 -8.62
N ILE A 94 6.81 3.58 -9.88
CA ILE A 94 6.21 2.28 -10.26
C ILE A 94 6.92 1.13 -9.55
N ASP A 95 8.25 1.09 -9.65
CA ASP A 95 9.06 0.04 -9.05
C ASP A 95 8.90 0.03 -7.52
N GLY A 96 8.89 1.21 -6.90
CA GLY A 96 8.64 1.37 -5.46
C GLY A 96 7.24 0.92 -5.04
N ALA A 97 6.19 1.27 -5.78
CA ALA A 97 4.82 0.85 -5.50
C ALA A 97 4.65 -0.67 -5.58
N ARG A 98 5.23 -1.31 -6.61
CA ARG A 98 5.19 -2.76 -6.76
C ARG A 98 5.96 -3.48 -5.66
N HIS A 99 7.10 -2.93 -5.27
CA HIS A 99 7.89 -3.48 -4.17
C HIS A 99 7.12 -3.42 -2.85
N ALA A 100 6.55 -2.26 -2.50
CA ALA A 100 5.77 -2.09 -1.28
C ALA A 100 4.57 -3.04 -1.23
N LYS A 101 3.83 -3.17 -2.35
CA LYS A 101 2.72 -4.12 -2.46
C LYS A 101 3.16 -5.57 -2.25
N ALA A 102 4.28 -5.97 -2.83
CA ALA A 102 4.78 -7.33 -2.65
C ALA A 102 5.16 -7.60 -1.18
N VAL A 103 5.73 -6.62 -0.47
CA VAL A 103 6.02 -6.72 0.96
C VAL A 103 4.73 -6.89 1.77
N GLU A 104 3.70 -6.07 1.51
CA GLU A 104 2.39 -6.18 2.17
C GLU A 104 1.77 -7.58 2.00
N GLU A 105 1.79 -8.13 0.78
CA GLU A 105 1.26 -9.47 0.48
C GLU A 105 2.03 -10.59 1.20
N ILE A 106 3.35 -10.45 1.32
CA ILE A 106 4.20 -11.39 2.05
C ILE A 106 3.89 -11.33 3.55
N GLU A 107 3.81 -10.13 4.14
CA GLU A 107 3.49 -9.94 5.55
C GLU A 107 2.10 -10.49 5.91
N ALA A 108 1.10 -10.23 5.06
CA ALA A 108 -0.23 -10.79 5.22
C ALA A 108 -0.21 -12.33 5.20
N SER A 109 0.59 -12.91 4.31
CA SER A 109 0.75 -14.37 4.19
C SER A 109 1.42 -14.98 5.42
N ILE A 110 2.48 -14.34 5.94
CA ILE A 110 3.17 -14.77 7.16
C ILE A 110 2.23 -14.69 8.36
N SER A 111 1.47 -13.60 8.51
CA SER A 111 0.50 -13.43 9.59
C SER A 111 -0.57 -14.54 9.57
N LYS A 112 -1.10 -14.86 8.39
CA LYS A 112 -2.06 -15.95 8.20
C LYS A 112 -1.48 -17.32 8.54
N ALA A 113 -0.23 -17.59 8.17
CA ALA A 113 0.45 -18.83 8.54
C ALA A 113 0.71 -18.94 10.05
N SER A 114 1.12 -17.83 10.69
CA SER A 114 1.37 -17.78 12.14
C SER A 114 0.12 -18.09 12.96
N THR A 115 -1.04 -17.53 12.59
CA THR A 115 -2.31 -17.82 13.26
C THR A 115 -2.76 -19.27 13.10
N ALA A 116 -2.48 -19.89 11.95
CA ALA A 116 -2.75 -21.32 11.71
C ALA A 116 -1.83 -22.27 12.49
N MET A 117 -0.61 -21.82 12.83
CA MET A 117 0.37 -22.59 13.59
C MET A 117 0.21 -22.48 15.11
N HIS A 118 -0.91 -21.95 15.63
CA HIS A 118 -1.24 -22.08 17.06
C HIS A 118 -1.48 -23.55 17.42
N VAL A 119 -0.39 -24.27 17.68
CA VAL A 119 -0.41 -25.62 18.22
C VAL A 119 -0.67 -25.48 19.72
N PRO A 120 -1.80 -26.00 20.25
CA PRO A 120 -2.00 -25.99 21.70
C PRO A 120 -0.87 -26.78 22.36
N HIS A 121 -0.01 -26.07 23.10
CA HIS A 121 1.11 -26.66 23.85
C HIS A 121 0.65 -27.45 25.07
N THR A 122 -0.64 -27.40 25.41
CA THR A 122 -1.22 -28.24 26.44
C THR A 122 -1.65 -29.55 25.79
N LEU A 123 -0.83 -30.59 25.96
CA LEU A 123 -1.28 -31.98 25.81
C LEU A 123 -2.55 -32.13 26.65
N ILE A 124 -3.70 -32.41 26.02
CA ILE A 124 -4.88 -32.86 26.74
C ILE A 124 -4.53 -34.26 27.27
N VAL A 125 -3.88 -34.31 28.43
CA VAL A 125 -3.67 -35.55 29.17
C VAL A 125 -5.06 -35.96 29.64
N ASN A 126 -5.68 -36.93 28.95
CA ASN A 126 -6.97 -37.46 29.35
C ASN A 126 -6.86 -38.00 30.79
N PRO A 127 -7.51 -37.38 31.80
CA PRO A 127 -7.35 -37.77 33.20
C PRO A 127 -7.76 -39.22 33.48
N GLY A 128 -8.59 -39.79 32.59
CA GLY A 128 -9.02 -41.19 32.65
C GLY A 128 -8.00 -42.21 32.12
N LEU A 129 -6.95 -41.78 31.41
CA LEU A 129 -5.99 -42.71 30.80
C LEU A 129 -5.21 -43.48 31.87
N ASN A 130 -4.75 -42.78 32.93
CA ASN A 130 -4.07 -43.43 34.05
C ASN A 130 -4.96 -44.46 34.76
N LYS A 131 -6.25 -44.15 34.97
CA LYS A 131 -7.19 -45.10 35.61
C LYS A 131 -7.43 -46.35 34.76
N ARG A 132 -7.54 -46.21 33.43
CA ARG A 132 -7.77 -47.34 32.52
C ARG A 132 -6.56 -48.25 32.44
N VAL A 133 -5.35 -47.68 32.35
CA VAL A 133 -4.08 -48.42 32.37
C VAL A 133 -3.95 -49.22 33.67
N THR A 134 -4.18 -48.59 34.83
CA THR A 134 -4.09 -49.32 36.12
C THR A 134 -5.13 -50.44 36.25
N SER A 135 -6.34 -50.28 35.71
CA SER A 135 -7.35 -51.35 35.76
C SER A 135 -6.99 -52.53 34.84
N ALA A 136 -6.45 -52.25 33.65
CA ALA A 136 -6.12 -53.28 32.67
C ALA A 136 -4.91 -54.13 33.09
N PHE A 137 -3.91 -53.51 33.73
CA PHE A 137 -2.74 -54.23 34.25
C PHE A 137 -2.99 -54.87 35.63
N GLY A 138 -3.90 -54.32 36.45
CA GLY A 138 -4.28 -54.91 37.73
C GLY A 138 -4.95 -56.28 37.58
N SER A 139 -5.84 -56.43 36.58
CA SER A 139 -6.51 -57.70 36.30
C SER A 139 -5.58 -58.79 35.75
N ALA A 140 -4.43 -58.42 35.17
CA ALA A 140 -3.45 -59.37 34.63
C ALA A 140 -2.49 -59.94 35.68
N ILE A 141 -2.41 -59.33 36.87
CA ILE A 141 -1.57 -59.79 37.99
C ILE A 141 -2.35 -60.71 38.94
N THR A 142 -3.69 -60.68 38.89
CA THR A 142 -4.59 -61.48 39.74
C THR A 142 -5.21 -62.70 39.04
N ALA A 143 -4.79 -63.04 37.83
CA ALA A 143 -5.18 -64.25 37.09
C ALA A 143 -4.01 -65.24 37.05
#